data_AF-A0A0P9WKY8-F1
#
_entry.id   AF-A0A0P9WKY8-F1
#
_cell.length_a   1.000
_cell.length_b   1.000
_cell.length_c   1.000
_cell.angle_alpha   90.00
_cell.angle_beta   90.00
_cell.angle_gamma   90.00
#
_symmetry.space_group_name_H-M   'P 1'
#
loop_
_entity.id
_entity.type
_entity.pdbx_description
1 polymer ?
#
loop_
_entity_poly.entity_id
_entity_poly.type
_entity_poly.pdbx_seq_one_letter_code
_entity_poly.pdbx_strand_id
1 'polypeptide(L)'
;MPQSVRVSPLLIGAFLALYLIWGSTYLVIRIGVESWPPLMMAGVRFLIAGCLMYGFLRYRGVPAPTWREWKAAFVIGFLLLACGNGGVTLAEHAGVASGVAALAA
;
A
#
# COMPACT_ATOMS: atom_id res chain seq x y z
N MET A 1 24.53 -27.24 0.25
CA MET A 1 23.56 -28.06 1.03
C MET A 1 22.20 -27.38 0.93
N PRO A 2 21.16 -28.00 0.37
CA PRO A 2 19.85 -27.36 0.30
C PRO A 2 19.29 -27.25 1.72
N GLN A 3 19.01 -26.03 2.18
CA GLN A 3 18.35 -25.85 3.47
C GLN A 3 16.93 -26.41 3.36
N SER A 4 16.59 -27.38 4.19
CA SER A 4 15.23 -27.90 4.30
C SER A 4 14.34 -26.78 4.82
N VAL A 5 13.65 -26.07 3.93
CA VAL A 5 12.70 -25.03 4.30
C VAL A 5 11.55 -25.72 5.03
N ARG A 6 11.57 -25.69 6.38
CA ARG A 6 10.42 -26.10 7.17
C ARG A 6 9.36 -25.02 6.98
N VAL A 7 8.41 -25.27 6.10
CA VAL A 7 7.30 -24.36 5.85
C VAL A 7 6.44 -24.34 7.11
N SER A 8 6.52 -23.26 7.88
CA SER A 8 5.73 -23.14 9.11
C SER A 8 4.26 -22.81 8.75
N PRO A 9 3.29 -23.32 9.52
CA PRO A 9 1.87 -23.00 9.28
C PRO A 9 1.58 -21.50 9.39
N LEU A 10 2.36 -20.78 10.20
CA LEU A 10 2.36 -19.31 10.25
C LEU A 10 2.80 -18.67 8.93
N LEU A 11 3.83 -19.23 8.27
CA LEU A 11 4.28 -18.76 6.97
C LEU A 11 3.17 -18.92 5.93
N ILE A 12 2.50 -20.07 5.93
CA ILE A 12 1.38 -20.35 5.01
C ILE A 12 0.23 -19.38 5.26
N GLY A 13 -0.14 -19.15 6.52
CA GLY A 13 -1.16 -18.17 6.90
C GLY A 13 -0.80 -16.75 6.49
N ALA A 14 0.46 -16.35 6.67
CA ALA A 14 0.95 -15.03 6.24
C ALA A 14 0.92 -14.88 4.72
N PHE A 15 1.33 -15.90 3.96
CA PHE A 15 1.24 -15.89 2.50
C PHE A 15 -0.22 -15.86 2.03
N LEU A 16 -1.12 -16.62 2.64
CA LEU A 16 -2.54 -16.60 2.28
C LEU A 16 -3.14 -15.22 2.52
N ALA A 17 -2.85 -14.60 3.67
CA ALA A 17 -3.29 -13.25 3.99
C ALA A 17 -2.69 -12.24 3.00
N LEU A 18 -1.42 -12.38 2.64
CA LEU A 18 -0.77 -11.55 1.62
C LEU A 18 -1.50 -11.70 0.28
N TYR A 19 -1.65 -12.91 -0.25
CA TYR A 19 -2.33 -13.14 -1.52
C TYR A 19 -3.77 -12.64 -1.54
N LEU A 20 -4.53 -12.82 -0.46
CA LEU A 20 -5.92 -12.37 -0.41
C LEU A 20 -6.03 -10.86 -0.23
N ILE A 21 -5.32 -10.27 0.74
CA ILE A 21 -5.45 -8.84 1.08
C ILE A 21 -4.75 -7.99 0.02
N TRP A 22 -3.49 -8.30 -0.30
CA TRP A 22 -2.76 -7.58 -1.33
C TRP A 22 -3.28 -7.90 -2.73
N GLY A 23 -3.50 -9.18 -3.04
CA GLY A 23 -4.01 -9.55 -4.37
C GLY A 23 -5.38 -8.95 -4.70
N SER A 24 -6.32 -8.91 -3.74
CA SER A 24 -7.61 -8.23 -3.96
C SER A 24 -7.46 -6.72 -4.12
N THR A 25 -6.52 -6.08 -3.42
CA THR A 25 -6.25 -4.65 -3.56
C THR A 25 -5.73 -4.32 -4.96
N TYR A 26 -4.76 -5.09 -5.49
CA TYR A 26 -4.26 -4.92 -6.86
C TYR A 26 -5.32 -5.24 -7.92
N LEU A 27 -6.15 -6.27 -7.68
CA LEU A 27 -7.28 -6.57 -8.56
C LEU A 27 -8.26 -5.40 -8.64
N VAL A 28 -8.63 -4.82 -7.50
CA VAL A 28 -9.52 -3.64 -7.43
C VAL A 28 -8.87 -2.41 -8.06
N ILE A 29 -7.56 -2.21 -7.89
CA ILE A 29 -6.83 -1.13 -8.60
C ILE A 29 -6.92 -1.35 -10.11
N ARG A 30 -6.63 -2.55 -10.61
CA ARG A 30 -6.69 -2.87 -12.03
C ARG A 30 -8.08 -2.61 -12.64
N ILE A 31 -9.14 -2.99 -11.93
CA ILE A 31 -10.53 -2.75 -12.34
C ILE A 31 -10.87 -1.24 -12.21
N GLY A 32 -10.46 -0.60 -11.13
CA GLY A 32 -10.73 0.82 -10.87
C GLY A 32 -10.03 1.76 -11.85
N VAL A 33 -8.87 1.35 -12.38
CA VAL A 33 -8.08 2.11 -13.36
C VAL A 33 -8.74 2.20 -14.73
N GLU A 34 -9.66 1.28 -15.08
CA GLU A 34 -10.50 1.43 -16.28
C GLU A 34 -11.45 2.63 -16.17
N SER A 35 -11.77 3.06 -14.95
CA SER A 35 -12.75 4.13 -14.69
C SER A 35 -12.13 5.41 -14.15
N TRP A 36 -11.06 5.32 -13.34
CA TRP A 36 -10.48 6.42 -12.55
C TRP A 36 -8.96 6.40 -12.62
N PRO A 37 -8.26 7.56 -12.67
CA PRO A 37 -6.81 7.58 -12.66
C PRO A 37 -6.25 6.89 -11.39
N PRO A 38 -5.28 5.96 -11.52
CA PRO A 38 -4.79 5.14 -10.42
C PRO A 38 -4.22 5.95 -9.25
N LEU A 39 -3.53 7.05 -9.58
CA LEU A 39 -3.01 7.99 -8.58
C LEU A 39 -4.10 8.61 -7.72
N MET A 40 -5.30 8.80 -8.28
CA MET A 40 -6.45 9.37 -7.57
C MET A 40 -7.06 8.35 -6.60
N MET A 41 -7.25 7.10 -7.05
CA MET A 41 -7.69 5.99 -6.19
C MET A 41 -6.73 5.75 -5.02
N ALA A 42 -5.42 5.71 -5.30
CA ALA A 42 -4.41 5.56 -4.28
C ALA A 42 -4.40 6.78 -3.34
N GLY A 43 -4.49 8.01 -3.88
CA GLY A 43 -4.55 9.25 -3.10
C GLY A 43 -5.72 9.28 -2.11
N VAL A 44 -6.93 8.90 -2.55
CA VAL A 44 -8.12 8.82 -1.69
C VAL A 44 -7.93 7.80 -0.57
N ARG A 45 -7.37 6.61 -0.86
CA ARG A 45 -7.10 5.58 0.15
C ARG A 45 -6.13 6.07 1.22
N PHE A 46 -5.03 6.68 0.82
CA PHE A 46 -4.03 7.21 1.74
C PHE A 46 -4.56 8.42 2.53
N LEU A 47 -5.42 9.24 1.93
CA LEU A 47 -6.10 10.33 2.62
C LEU A 47 -7.04 9.80 3.72
N ILE A 48 -7.89 8.82 3.39
CA ILE A 48 -8.80 8.19 4.35
C ILE A 48 -8.01 7.55 5.50
N ALA A 49 -6.98 6.76 5.19
CA ALA A 49 -6.13 6.12 6.21
C ALA A 49 -5.41 7.15 7.10
N GLY A 50 -4.86 8.20 6.49
CA GLY A 50 -4.21 9.30 7.20
C GLY A 50 -5.17 10.06 8.12
N CYS A 51 -6.38 10.38 7.64
CA CYS A 51 -7.42 11.03 8.43
C CYS A 51 -7.88 10.17 9.61
N LEU A 52 -8.10 8.87 9.41
CA LEU A 52 -8.47 7.94 10.47
C LEU A 52 -7.36 7.81 11.52
N MET A 53 -6.11 7.65 11.08
CA MET A 53 -4.97 7.57 12.00
C MET A 53 -4.77 8.86 12.78
N TYR A 54 -4.89 10.01 12.11
CA TYR A 54 -4.83 11.32 12.77
C TYR A 54 -5.95 11.45 13.81
N GLY A 55 -7.21 11.18 13.43
CA GLY A 55 -8.36 11.23 14.33
C GLY A 55 -8.18 10.33 15.55
N PHE A 56 -7.67 9.12 15.35
CA PHE A 56 -7.37 8.18 16.43
C PHE A 56 -6.27 8.67 17.38
N LEU A 57 -5.18 9.25 16.86
CA LEU A 57 -4.11 9.81 17.68
C LEU A 57 -4.58 11.03 18.47
N ARG A 58 -5.44 11.88 17.88
CA ARG A 58 -6.07 13.01 18.57
C ARG A 58 -7.03 12.53 19.66
N TYR A 59 -7.82 11.48 19.40
CA TYR A 59 -8.67 10.84 20.41
C TYR A 59 -7.87 10.28 21.59
N ARG A 60 -6.67 9.74 21.35
CA ARG A 60 -5.74 9.28 22.39
C ARG A 60 -5.04 10.42 23.17
N GLY A 61 -5.31 11.67 22.84
CA GLY A 61 -4.69 12.83 23.51
C GLY A 61 -3.22 13.05 23.12
N VAL A 62 -2.72 12.39 22.07
CA VAL A 62 -1.36 12.63 21.57
C VAL A 62 -1.30 14.06 21.03
N PRO A 63 -0.33 14.90 21.42
CA PRO A 63 -0.22 16.28 20.96
C PRO A 63 -0.23 16.38 19.44
N ALA A 64 -0.76 17.49 18.92
CA ALA A 64 -0.87 17.66 17.47
C ALA A 64 0.53 17.70 16.86
N PRO A 65 0.73 17.11 15.66
CA PRO A 65 2.03 17.12 15.01
C PRO A 65 2.48 18.56 14.78
N THR A 66 3.74 18.81 15.04
CA THR A 66 4.43 20.06 14.71
C THR A 66 4.47 20.27 13.19
N TRP A 67 4.71 21.51 12.77
CA TRP A 67 4.81 21.84 11.35
C TRP A 67 5.92 21.05 10.61
N ARG A 68 7.00 20.69 11.32
CA ARG A 68 8.08 19.86 10.78
C ARG A 68 7.61 18.42 10.53
N GLU A 69 6.83 17.86 11.45
CA GLU A 69 6.27 16.51 11.32
C GLU A 69 5.21 16.45 10.22
N TRP A 70 4.39 17.49 10.07
CA TRP A 70 3.46 17.62 8.94
C TRP A 70 4.18 17.65 7.59
N LYS A 71 5.27 18.42 7.46
CA LYS A 71 6.07 18.44 6.23
C LYS A 71 6.72 17.09 5.95
N ALA A 72 7.29 16.45 6.96
CA ALA A 72 7.89 15.12 6.80
C ALA A 72 6.84 14.08 6.37
N ALA A 73 5.68 14.07 7.03
CA ALA A 73 4.57 13.18 6.69
C ALA A 73 4.05 13.42 5.27
N PHE A 74 3.97 14.69 4.83
CA PHE A 74 3.59 15.04 3.47
C PHE A 74 4.61 14.53 2.44
N VAL A 75 5.91 14.76 2.67
CA VAL A 75 6.98 14.32 1.76
C VAL A 75 7.03 12.79 1.67
N ILE A 76 6.96 12.11 2.82
CA ILE A 76 6.96 10.63 2.87
C ILE A 76 5.70 10.10 2.18
N GLY A 77 4.51 10.62 2.51
CA GLY A 77 3.26 10.20 1.89
C GLY A 77 3.25 10.43 0.38
N PHE A 78 3.76 11.57 -0.08
CA PHE A 78 3.87 11.89 -1.50
C PHE A 78 4.84 10.95 -2.23
N LEU A 79 6.04 10.71 -1.68
CA LEU A 79 7.02 9.80 -2.28
C LEU A 79 6.50 8.35 -2.31
N LEU A 80 5.81 7.91 -1.25
CA LEU A 80 5.27 6.55 -1.14
C LEU A 80 4.08 6.36 -2.09
N LEU A 81 3.29 7.41 -2.33
CA LEU A 81 2.21 7.41 -3.32
C LEU A 81 2.74 7.49 -4.75
N ALA A 82 3.66 8.42 -5.04
CA ALA A 82 4.13 8.71 -6.40
C ALA A 82 5.20 7.72 -6.87
N CYS A 83 6.24 7.46 -6.07
CA CYS A 83 7.30 6.52 -6.43
C CYS A 83 6.96 5.07 -6.06
N GLY A 84 6.39 4.84 -4.87
CA GLY A 84 6.03 3.49 -4.42
C GLY A 84 4.83 2.94 -5.20
N ASN A 85 3.65 3.50 -4.95
CA ASN A 85 2.42 3.01 -5.57
C ASN A 85 2.33 3.37 -7.07
N GLY A 86 2.69 4.60 -7.45
CA GLY A 86 2.66 5.04 -8.84
C GLY A 86 3.65 4.29 -9.74
N GLY A 87 4.82 3.92 -9.22
CA GLY A 87 5.78 3.06 -9.93
C GLY A 87 5.23 1.67 -10.21
N VAL A 88 4.51 1.09 -9.23
CA VAL A 88 3.84 -0.21 -9.39
C VAL A 88 2.68 -0.11 -10.39
N THR A 89 1.87 0.96 -10.35
CA THR A 89 0.79 1.11 -11.33
C THR A 89 1.32 1.34 -12.75
N LEU A 90 2.45 2.03 -12.91
CA LEU A 90 3.11 2.18 -14.21
C LEU A 90 3.64 0.84 -14.72
N ALA A 91 4.18 -0.02 -13.84
CA ALA A 91 4.61 -1.36 -14.17
C ALA A 91 3.42 -2.28 -14.56
N GLU A 92 2.28 -2.17 -13.88
CA GLU A 92 1.05 -2.89 -14.25
C GLU A 92 0.50 -2.41 -15.59
N HIS A 93 0.48 -1.09 -15.85
CA HIS A 93 0.08 -0.53 -17.14
C HIS A 93 1.04 -0.92 -18.27
N ALA A 94 2.32 -1.15 -17.99
CA ALA A 94 3.30 -1.64 -18.95
C ALA A 94 3.16 -3.14 -19.27
N GLY A 95 2.17 -3.83 -18.70
CA GLY A 95 1.82 -5.22 -19.05
C GLY A 95 2.36 -6.29 -18.09
N VAL A 96 2.90 -5.90 -16.92
CA VAL A 96 3.33 -6.85 -15.90
C VAL A 96 2.11 -7.46 -15.21
N ALA A 97 2.08 -8.80 -15.10
CA ALA A 97 1.00 -9.50 -14.42
C ALA A 97 0.94 -9.09 -12.94
N SER A 98 -0.25 -8.73 -12.45
CA SER A 98 -0.54 -8.31 -11.06
C SER A 98 0.10 -9.18 -9.96
N GLY A 99 0.27 -10.49 -10.20
CA GLY A 99 0.95 -11.39 -9.26
C GLY A 99 2.46 -11.15 -9.13
N VAL A 100 3.14 -10.70 -10.18
CA VAL A 100 4.57 -10.35 -10.16
C VAL A 100 4.77 -8.96 -9.53
N ALA A 101 3.86 -8.02 -9.81
CA ALA A 101 3.85 -6.71 -9.17
C ALA A 101 3.68 -6.80 -7.65
N ALA A 102 2.79 -7.68 -7.17
CA ALA A 102 2.56 -7.90 -5.74
C ALA A 102 3.74 -8.58 -5.01
N LEU A 103 4.64 -9.25 -5.72
CA LEU A 103 5.87 -9.83 -5.15
C LEU A 103 7.05 -8.86 -5.11
N ALA A 104 7.04 -7.84 -5.97
CA ALA A 104 8.15 -6.89 -6.15
C ALA A 104 7.96 -5.54 -5.43
N ALA A 105 6.74 -5.27 -4.95
CA ALA A 105 6.38 -4.09 -4.16
C ALA A 105 6.53 -4.35 -2.66
#